data_AF-A0A348Y7J5-F1
#
_entry.id   AF-A0A348Y7J5-F1
#
_cell.length_a   1.000
_cell.length_b   1.000
_cell.length_c   1.000
_cell.angle_alpha   90.00
_cell.angle_beta   90.00
_cell.angle_gamma   90.00
#
_symmetry.space_group_name_H-M   'P 1'
#
loop_
_entity.id
_entity.type
_entity.pdbx_description
1 polymer ?
#
loop_
_entity_poly.entity_id
_entity_poly.type
_entity_poly.pdbx_seq_one_letter_code
_entity_poly.pdbx_strand_id
1 'polypeptide(L)'
;MTRFVCFNINGIRARQHQLEAVRDIIDPDVMGLQETKVHDEQFPLENVESLGYHVEYFGQKAHYGVALLSKVAPIFVQKGFPGEDTEAQKRFIHARYEFDGREIDVLNG
;
A
#
# COMPACT_ATOMS: atom_id res chain seq x y z
N MET A 1 -6.34 -4.92 -18.99
CA MET A 1 -5.04 -4.22 -18.89
C MET A 1 -4.86 -3.85 -17.44
N THR A 2 -3.82 -4.36 -16.79
CA THR A 2 -3.54 -4.11 -15.38
C THR A 2 -3.27 -2.62 -15.13
N ARG A 3 -3.93 -2.04 -14.13
CA ARG A 3 -3.88 -0.61 -13.81
C ARG A 3 -3.25 -0.39 -12.44
N PHE A 4 -2.26 0.49 -12.41
CA PHE A 4 -1.53 0.88 -11.21
C PHE A 4 -1.78 2.35 -10.92
N VAL A 5 -2.00 2.69 -9.64
CA VAL A 5 -2.10 4.08 -9.16
C VAL A 5 -1.06 4.31 -8.08
N CYS A 6 -0.44 5.48 -8.10
CA CYS A 6 0.42 5.96 -7.03
C CYS A 6 -0.21 7.23 -6.43
N PHE A 7 -0.37 7.26 -5.11
CA PHE A 7 -1.03 8.36 -4.42
C PHE A 7 -0.41 8.64 -3.05
N ASN A 8 0.28 9.78 -2.92
CA ASN A 8 0.68 10.29 -1.62
C ASN A 8 -0.58 10.79 -0.90
N ILE A 9 -1.05 10.02 0.08
CA ILE A 9 -2.31 10.29 0.77
C ILE A 9 -2.13 11.34 1.86
N ASN A 10 -0.92 11.58 2.37
CA ASN A 10 -0.67 12.55 3.45
C ASN A 10 -1.64 12.37 4.64
N GLY A 11 -1.68 11.15 5.19
CA GLY A 11 -2.51 10.74 6.32
C GLY A 11 -3.74 9.93 5.91
N ILE A 12 -3.63 8.60 5.97
CA ILE A 12 -4.70 7.69 5.51
C ILE A 12 -6.00 7.83 6.30
N ARG A 13 -5.93 7.92 7.64
CA ARG A 13 -7.10 7.94 8.52
C ARG A 13 -8.05 9.13 8.28
N ALA A 14 -7.51 10.26 7.81
CA ALA A 14 -8.29 11.47 7.56
C ALA A 14 -8.90 11.50 6.14
N ARG A 15 -8.51 10.57 5.27
CA ARG A 15 -8.70 10.66 3.81
C ARG A 15 -9.28 9.39 3.20
N GLN A 16 -10.03 8.62 3.98
CA GLN A 16 -10.73 7.42 3.50
C GLN A 16 -11.59 7.70 2.26
N HIS A 17 -12.32 8.82 2.25
CA HIS A 17 -13.12 9.28 1.10
C HIS A 17 -12.30 9.45 -0.19
N GLN A 18 -10.99 9.77 -0.10
CA GLN A 18 -10.12 9.87 -1.27
C GLN A 18 -9.77 8.49 -1.83
N LEU A 19 -9.57 7.50 -0.97
CA LEU A 19 -9.35 6.11 -1.39
C LEU A 19 -10.61 5.55 -2.08
N GLU A 20 -11.78 5.79 -1.50
CA GLU A 20 -13.08 5.44 -2.11
C GLU A 20 -13.23 6.09 -3.48
N ALA A 21 -12.94 7.39 -3.61
CA ALA A 21 -13.01 8.08 -4.88
C ALA A 21 -12.04 7.52 -5.93
N VAL A 22 -10.80 7.19 -5.54
CA VAL A 22 -9.84 6.55 -6.46
C VAL A 22 -10.34 5.18 -6.90
N ARG A 23 -10.88 4.37 -5.98
CA ARG A 23 -11.50 3.08 -6.28
C ARG A 23 -12.68 3.24 -7.24
N ASP A 24 -13.58 4.18 -7.00
CA ASP A 24 -14.81 4.34 -7.79
C ASP A 24 -14.55 4.90 -9.19
N ILE A 25 -13.60 5.83 -9.33
CA ILE A 25 -13.32 6.51 -10.60
C ILE A 25 -12.30 5.73 -11.44
N ILE A 26 -11.24 5.21 -10.80
CA ILE A 26 -10.10 4.62 -11.48
C ILE A 26 -10.11 3.09 -11.36
N ASP A 27 -10.71 2.51 -10.32
CA ASP A 27 -10.78 1.06 -10.10
C ASP A 27 -9.44 0.32 -10.35
N PRO A 28 -8.31 0.78 -9.75
CA PRO A 28 -7.00 0.20 -10.05
C PRO A 28 -6.86 -1.22 -9.50
N ASP A 29 -6.05 -2.03 -10.16
CA ASP A 29 -5.69 -3.38 -9.69
C ASP A 29 -4.71 -3.30 -8.53
N VAL A 30 -3.80 -2.31 -8.56
CA VAL A 30 -2.84 -2.03 -7.47
C VAL A 30 -2.77 -0.52 -7.22
N MET A 31 -2.80 -0.12 -5.94
CA MET A 31 -2.63 1.26 -5.48
C MET A 31 -1.48 1.35 -4.47
N GLY A 32 -0.43 2.08 -4.83
CA GLY A 32 0.67 2.45 -3.94
C GLY A 32 0.37 3.75 -3.22
N LEU A 33 0.40 3.71 -1.89
CA LEU A 33 0.21 4.86 -1.02
C LEU A 33 1.52 5.26 -0.34
N GLN A 34 1.74 6.56 -0.22
CA GLN A 34 2.84 7.16 0.56
C GLN A 34 2.30 8.15 1.59
N GLU A 35 3.12 8.42 2.61
CA GLU A 35 2.76 9.27 3.75
C GLU A 35 1.47 8.83 4.44
N THR A 36 1.33 7.53 4.73
CA THR A 36 0.17 7.04 5.49
C THR A 36 0.11 7.63 6.91
N LYS A 37 1.27 8.02 7.48
CA LYS A 37 1.44 8.71 8.77
C LYS A 37 0.75 8.02 9.94
N VAL A 38 0.74 6.70 9.90
CA VAL A 38 0.10 5.85 10.90
C VAL A 38 1.06 4.75 11.33
N HIS A 39 1.06 4.46 12.63
CA HIS A 39 1.76 3.28 13.16
C HIS A 39 1.02 2.01 12.71
N ASP A 40 1.75 0.92 12.48
CA ASP A 40 1.18 -0.35 11.98
C ASP A 40 -0.03 -0.81 12.81
N GLU A 41 0.07 -0.76 14.15
CA GLU A 41 -1.03 -1.12 15.07
C GLU A 41 -2.30 -0.25 14.94
N GLN A 42 -2.19 0.92 14.32
CA GLN A 42 -3.29 1.86 14.14
C GLN A 42 -3.71 1.97 12.66
N PHE A 43 -3.15 1.14 11.79
CA PHE A 43 -3.50 1.13 10.38
C PHE A 43 -4.98 0.76 10.21
N PRO A 44 -5.77 1.47 9.41
CA PRO A 44 -7.21 1.22 9.26
C PRO A 44 -7.46 0.01 8.33
N LEU A 45 -7.04 -1.17 8.77
CA LEU A 45 -7.04 -2.41 7.98
C LEU A 45 -8.44 -2.75 7.47
N GLU A 46 -9.43 -2.83 8.36
CA GLU A 46 -10.81 -3.18 8.02
C GLU A 46 -11.42 -2.20 6.99
N ASN A 47 -11.16 -0.91 7.15
CA ASN A 47 -11.64 0.11 6.22
C ASN A 47 -11.07 -0.11 4.81
N VAL A 48 -9.79 -0.45 4.70
CA VAL A 48 -9.12 -0.70 3.42
C VAL A 48 -9.58 -2.03 2.81
N GLU A 49 -9.67 -3.10 3.61
CA GLU A 49 -10.15 -4.40 3.16
C GLU A 49 -11.61 -4.34 2.70
N SER A 50 -12.44 -3.51 3.34
CA SER A 50 -13.84 -3.30 2.92
C SER A 50 -13.98 -2.71 1.52
N LEU A 51 -12.92 -2.09 0.97
CA LEU A 51 -12.87 -1.62 -0.42
C LEU A 51 -12.59 -2.75 -1.42
N GLY A 52 -12.37 -3.99 -0.95
CA GLY A 52 -12.09 -5.16 -1.79
C GLY A 52 -10.61 -5.34 -2.13
N TYR A 53 -9.71 -4.76 -1.34
CA TYR A 53 -8.27 -4.84 -1.54
C TYR A 53 -7.59 -5.66 -0.44
N HIS A 54 -6.65 -6.51 -0.84
CA HIS A 54 -5.56 -6.95 0.03
C HIS A 54 -4.63 -5.78 0.31
N VAL A 55 -4.07 -5.70 1.52
CA VAL A 55 -3.20 -4.59 1.89
C VAL A 55 -1.91 -5.05 2.57
N GLU A 56 -0.81 -4.53 2.07
CA GLU A 56 0.48 -4.55 2.75
C GLU A 56 0.85 -3.15 3.17
N TYR A 57 1.18 -2.95 4.44
CA TYR A 57 1.52 -1.64 4.99
C TYR A 57 2.77 -1.71 5.85
N PHE A 58 3.48 -0.58 5.92
CA PHE A 58 4.67 -0.41 6.72
C PHE A 58 4.76 1.05 7.15
N GLY A 59 4.52 1.33 8.43
CA GLY A 59 4.35 2.68 8.95
C GLY A 59 4.74 2.88 10.41
N GLN A 60 5.11 4.11 10.74
CA GLN A 60 5.51 4.55 12.07
C GLN A 60 4.70 5.77 12.50
N LYS A 61 4.77 6.11 13.79
CA LYS A 61 4.02 7.25 14.34
C LYS A 61 4.49 8.57 13.71
N ALA A 62 3.53 9.43 13.37
CA ALA A 62 3.67 10.82 12.94
C ALA A 62 4.37 11.10 11.59
N HIS A 63 5.27 10.22 11.12
CA HIS A 63 6.05 10.42 9.91
C HIS A 63 6.04 9.19 8.99
N TYR A 64 6.24 9.42 7.70
CA TYR A 64 6.39 8.39 6.66
C TYR A 64 5.18 7.46 6.54
N GLY A 65 5.45 6.18 6.26
CA GLY A 65 4.47 5.15 6.07
C GLY A 65 4.09 4.98 4.61
N VAL A 66 4.12 3.74 4.17
CA VAL A 66 3.74 3.31 2.83
C VAL A 66 2.75 2.15 2.92
N ALA A 67 1.92 2.00 1.91
CA ALA A 67 1.04 0.85 1.75
C ALA A 67 0.85 0.46 0.29
N LEU A 68 0.68 -0.82 0.01
CA LEU A 68 0.26 -1.36 -1.28
C LEU A 68 -1.09 -2.04 -1.11
N LEU A 69 -2.08 -1.56 -1.82
CA LEU A 69 -3.42 -2.12 -1.89
C LEU A 69 -3.55 -2.86 -3.22
N SER A 70 -4.05 -4.09 -3.24
CA SER A 70 -4.18 -4.88 -4.48
C SER A 70 -5.44 -5.73 -4.48
N LYS A 71 -6.10 -5.85 -5.64
CA LYS A 71 -7.28 -6.73 -5.81
C LYS A 71 -6.95 -8.21 -5.64
N VAL A 72 -5.67 -8.57 -5.81
CA VAL A 72 -5.15 -9.93 -5.61
C VAL A 72 -4.07 -9.92 -4.53
N ALA A 73 -3.94 -11.03 -3.80
CA ALA A 73 -2.89 -11.18 -2.81
C ALA A 73 -1.50 -11.18 -3.48
N PRO A 74 -0.48 -10.54 -2.88
CA PRO A 74 0.89 -10.64 -3.36
C PRO A 74 1.43 -12.07 -3.17
N ILE A 75 2.27 -12.52 -4.09
CA ILE A 75 3.01 -13.79 -4.00
C ILE A 75 4.36 -13.64 -3.30
N PHE A 76 4.84 -12.40 -3.15
CA PHE A 76 6.04 -12.04 -2.40
C PHE A 76 5.87 -10.65 -1.80
N VAL A 77 6.38 -10.44 -0.59
CA VAL A 77 6.38 -9.14 0.10
C VAL A 77 7.71 -8.95 0.84
N GLN A 78 8.31 -7.77 0.68
CA GLN A 78 9.44 -7.28 1.46
C GLN A 78 9.16 -5.85 1.92
N LYS A 79 9.30 -5.60 3.22
CA LYS A 79 9.16 -4.27 3.83
C LYS A 79 10.56 -3.75 4.18
N GLY A 80 10.89 -2.54 3.73
CA GLY A 80 12.25 -1.99 3.81
C GLY A 80 13.23 -2.62 2.79
N PHE A 81 14.47 -2.16 2.84
CA PHE A 81 15.57 -2.72 2.07
C PHE A 81 16.23 -3.90 2.80
N PRO A 82 16.81 -4.87 2.07
CA PRO A 82 17.53 -5.97 2.71
C PRO A 82 18.69 -5.46 3.57
N GLY A 83 18.75 -5.92 4.82
CA GLY A 83 19.81 -5.54 5.76
C GLY A 83 19.53 -4.27 6.59
N GLU A 84 18.36 -3.65 6.44
CA GLU A 84 17.91 -2.57 7.32
C GLU A 84 17.50 -3.10 8.71
N ASP A 85 17.72 -2.29 9.74
CA ASP A 85 17.31 -2.57 11.12
C ASP A 85 15.90 -2.04 11.43
N THR A 86 15.45 -2.19 12.67
CA THR A 86 14.12 -1.76 13.12
C THR A 86 13.95 -0.24 13.19
N GLU A 87 15.04 0.52 13.16
CA GLU A 87 15.05 1.99 13.21
C GLU A 87 15.04 2.61 11.81
N ALA A 88 15.19 1.79 10.76
CA ALA A 88 15.12 2.24 9.39
C ALA A 88 13.78 2.92 9.07
N GLN A 89 13.84 3.90 8.16
CA GLN A 89 12.67 4.69 7.82
C GLN A 89 11.66 3.80 7.09
N LYS A 90 10.43 3.73 7.62
CA LYS A 90 9.35 2.92 7.04
C LYS A 90 8.77 3.55 5.78
N ARG A 91 9.55 3.48 4.70
CA ARG A 91 9.31 4.17 3.43
C ARG A 91 9.25 3.26 2.23
N PHE A 92 9.42 1.96 2.38
CA PHE A 92 9.54 1.09 1.20
C PHE A 92 8.81 -0.23 1.38
N ILE A 93 8.06 -0.62 0.36
CA ILE A 93 7.53 -1.98 0.19
C ILE A 93 7.81 -2.43 -1.24
N HIS A 94 8.38 -3.61 -1.37
CA HIS A 94 8.43 -4.37 -2.61
C HIS A 94 7.46 -5.53 -2.51
N ALA A 95 6.50 -5.60 -3.43
CA ALA A 95 5.59 -6.72 -3.55
C ALA A 95 5.59 -7.26 -4.97
N ARG A 96 5.36 -8.57 -5.11
CA ARG A 96 5.14 -9.21 -6.40
C ARG A 96 3.72 -9.70 -6.50
N TYR A 97 3.11 -9.50 -7.66
CA TYR A 97 1.76 -9.97 -7.97
C TYR A 97 1.76 -10.81 -9.23
N GLU A 98 0.84 -11.75 -9.31
CA GLU A 98 0.54 -12.48 -10.55
C GLU A 98 -0.73 -11.90 -11.19
N PHE A 99 -0.62 -11.41 -12.43
CA PHE A 99 -1.75 -10.94 -13.22
C PHE A 99 -1.70 -11.62 -14.59
N ASP A 100 -2.77 -12.34 -14.96
CA ASP A 100 -2.89 -13.03 -16.26
C ASP A 100 -1.68 -13.92 -16.61
N GLY A 101 -1.15 -14.65 -15.61
CA GLY A 101 0.02 -15.53 -15.76
C GLY A 101 1.36 -14.80 -15.91
N ARG A 102 1.42 -13.50 -15.60
CA ARG A 102 2.64 -12.70 -15.56
C ARG A 102 2.94 -12.23 -14.14
N GLU A 103 4.18 -12.44 -13.71
CA GLU A 103 4.68 -11.87 -12.47
C GLU A 103 5.08 -10.41 -12.68
N ILE A 104 4.62 -9.51 -11.80
CA ILE A 104 4.93 -8.09 -11.82
C ILE A 104 5.47 -7.69 -10.44
N ASP A 105 6.71 -7.22 -10.41
CA ASP A 105 7.31 -6.59 -9.23
C ASP A 105 6.87 -5.11 -9.14
N VAL A 106 6.31 -4.74 -8.00
CA VAL A 106 5.86 -3.38 -7.67
C VAL A 106 6.67 -2.88 -6.48
N LEU A 107 7.39 -1.79 -6.70
CA LEU A 107 8.23 -1.13 -5.69
C LEU A 107 7.55 0.21 -5.33
N ASN A 108 7.11 0.34 -4.07
CA ASN A 108 6.43 1.52 -3.55
C ASN A 108 7.28 2.22 -2.50
N GLY A 109 7.62 3.49 -2.75
CA GLY A 109 8.52 4.33 -1.95
C GLY A 109 7.92 5.69 -1.62
#